data_AF-A0A9Q4DKJ5-F1
#
_entry.id   AF-A0A9Q4DKJ5-F1
#
_cell.length_a   1.000
_cell.length_b   1.000
_cell.length_c   1.000
_cell.angle_alpha   90.00
_cell.angle_beta   90.00
_cell.angle_gamma   90.00
#
_symmetry.space_group_name_H-M   'P 1'
#
loop_
_entity.id
_entity.type
_entity.pdbx_description
1 polymer ?
#
loop_
_entity_poly.entity_id
_entity_poly.type
_entity_poly.pdbx_seq_one_letter_code
_entity_poly.pdbx_strand_id
1 'polypeptide(L)'
;VKGRERRLRKALRKYLKNHDVDYVILDCPPSLGLLTLNALVAADEVLLPIQCEYYALEGVTQLMRTIEAVRHAMNKELRLG
;
A
#
# COMPACT_ATOMS: atom_id res chain seq x y z
N VAL A 1 -12.04 4.53 -16.54
CA VAL A 1 -12.48 3.20 -16.02
C VAL A 1 -12.62 3.32 -14.51
N LYS A 2 -13.82 3.12 -13.94
CA LYS A 2 -14.07 3.20 -12.49
C LYS A 2 -13.42 2.00 -11.76
N GLY A 3 -12.86 2.20 -10.57
CA GLY A 3 -12.39 1.10 -9.70
C GLY A 3 -10.98 0.56 -10.00
N ARG A 4 -10.12 1.32 -10.69
CA ARG A 4 -8.75 0.89 -11.07
C ARG A 4 -7.84 0.70 -9.86
N GLU A 5 -8.07 1.49 -8.82
CA GLU A 5 -7.35 1.50 -7.55
C GLU A 5 -7.62 0.26 -6.68
N ARG A 6 -8.67 -0.51 -6.99
CA ARG A 6 -9.03 -1.75 -6.29
C ARG A 6 -8.73 -3.02 -7.09
N ARG A 7 -8.03 -2.90 -8.23
CA ARG A 7 -7.85 -4.00 -9.17
C ARG A 7 -7.00 -5.11 -8.57
N LEU A 8 -5.88 -4.75 -7.93
CA LEU A 8 -5.00 -5.73 -7.27
C LEU A 8 -5.72 -6.45 -6.13
N ARG A 9 -6.39 -5.72 -5.23
CA ARG A 9 -7.14 -6.31 -4.11
C ARG A 9 -8.18 -7.34 -4.58
N LYS A 10 -8.91 -7.06 -5.65
CA LYS A 10 -9.89 -7.99 -6.22
C LYS A 10 -9.23 -9.26 -6.76
N ALA A 11 -8.10 -9.13 -7.46
CA ALA A 11 -7.35 -10.25 -8.00
C ALA A 11 -6.77 -11.12 -6.89
N LEU A 12 -6.10 -10.52 -5.90
CA LEU A 12 -5.54 -11.23 -4.74
C LEU A 12 -6.61 -11.99 -3.96
N ARG A 13 -7.72 -11.33 -3.60
CA ARG A 13 -8.83 -12.01 -2.91
C ARG A 13 -9.41 -13.18 -3.70
N LYS A 14 -9.37 -13.14 -5.03
CA LYS A 14 -9.81 -14.28 -5.85
C LYS A 14 -8.80 -15.43 -5.80
N TYR A 15 -7.51 -15.11 -5.86
CA TYR A 15 -6.43 -16.09 -5.80
C TYR A 15 -6.38 -16.80 -4.44
N LEU A 16 -6.43 -16.04 -3.35
CA LEU A 16 -6.36 -16.50 -1.96
C LEU A 16 -7.55 -17.37 -1.53
N LYS A 17 -8.66 -17.37 -2.27
CA LYS A 17 -9.78 -18.29 -2.01
C LYS A 17 -9.44 -19.75 -2.27
N ASN A 18 -8.45 -20.00 -3.13
CA ASN A 18 -8.09 -21.34 -3.61
C ASN A 18 -6.65 -21.72 -3.23
N HIS A 19 -5.93 -20.86 -2.53
CA HIS A 19 -4.53 -21.05 -2.16
C HIS A 19 -4.34 -20.57 -0.73
N ASP A 20 -3.84 -21.47 0.12
CA ASP A 20 -3.40 -21.13 1.47
C ASP A 20 -1.97 -20.60 1.40
N VAL A 21 -1.81 -19.31 1.67
CA VAL A 21 -0.52 -18.62 1.75
C VAL A 21 -0.52 -17.79 3.02
N ASP A 22 0.56 -17.90 3.78
CA ASP A 22 0.70 -17.20 5.05
C ASP A 22 0.92 -15.69 4.84
N TYR A 23 1.70 -15.33 3.81
CA TYR A 23 2.09 -13.95 3.53
C TYR A 23 2.10 -13.64 2.04
N VAL A 24 1.72 -12.39 1.72
CA VAL A 24 1.85 -11.80 0.38
C VAL A 24 2.69 -10.54 0.51
N ILE A 25 3.86 -10.52 -0.14
CA ILE A 25 4.73 -9.34 -0.18
C ILE A 25 4.42 -8.55 -1.45
N LEU A 26 4.13 -7.26 -1.29
CA LEU A 26 3.87 -6.33 -2.37
C LEU A 26 5.02 -5.34 -2.50
N ASP A 27 5.90 -5.57 -3.47
CA ASP A 27 6.94 -4.60 -3.84
C ASP A 27 6.39 -3.64 -4.91
N CYS A 28 6.50 -2.33 -4.68
CA CYS A 28 5.91 -1.33 -5.56
C CYS A 28 6.86 -0.14 -5.75
N PRO A 29 6.78 0.58 -6.88
CA PRO A 29 7.68 1.68 -7.18
C PRO A 29 7.54 2.82 -6.16
N PRO A 30 8.58 3.63 -5.96
CA PRO A 30 8.59 4.71 -4.96
C PRO A 30 7.61 5.86 -5.30
N SER A 31 7.05 5.88 -6.51
CA SER A 31 6.10 6.92 -6.94
C SER A 31 4.69 6.61 -6.43
N LEU A 32 3.98 7.63 -5.93
CA LEU A 32 2.58 7.53 -5.48
C LEU A 32 1.58 7.50 -6.65
N GLY A 33 1.86 6.65 -7.63
CA GLY A 33 1.03 6.41 -8.80
C GLY A 33 -0.01 5.31 -8.58
N LEU A 34 -0.65 4.89 -9.67
CA LEU A 34 -1.74 3.91 -9.62
C LEU A 34 -1.30 2.52 -9.09
N LEU A 35 -0.04 2.13 -9.31
CA LEU A 35 0.49 0.83 -8.85
C LEU A 35 0.63 0.83 -7.33
N THR A 36 1.31 1.84 -6.78
CA THR A 36 1.48 2.03 -5.34
C THR A 36 0.14 2.21 -4.63
N LEU A 37 -0.80 2.94 -5.25
CA LEU A 37 -2.16 3.03 -4.74
C LEU A 37 -2.87 1.66 -4.69
N ASN A 38 -2.73 0.84 -5.74
CA ASN A 38 -3.30 -0.51 -5.73
C ASN A 38 -2.67 -1.39 -4.65
N ALA A 39 -1.37 -1.26 -4.41
CA ALA A 39 -0.67 -1.97 -3.35
C ALA A 39 -1.19 -1.57 -1.97
N LEU A 40 -1.23 -0.27 -1.65
CA LEU A 40 -1.74 0.24 -0.37
C LEU A 40 -3.22 -0.12 -0.13
N VAL A 41 -4.03 -0.18 -1.19
CA VAL A 41 -5.46 -0.57 -1.08
C VAL A 41 -5.65 -2.08 -0.89
N ALA A 42 -4.65 -2.88 -1.28
CA ALA A 42 -4.68 -4.34 -1.19
C ALA A 42 -3.97 -4.89 0.06
N ALA A 43 -2.97 -4.17 0.59
CA ALA A 43 -2.17 -4.58 1.72
C ALA A 43 -2.93 -4.45 3.05
N ASP A 44 -2.59 -5.32 3.99
CA ASP A 44 -3.03 -5.22 5.39
C ASP A 44 -2.04 -4.38 6.22
N GLU A 45 -0.77 -4.39 5.84
CA GLU A 45 0.31 -3.67 6.51
C GLU A 45 1.29 -3.10 5.48
N VAL A 46 1.85 -1.93 5.76
CA VAL A 46 2.89 -1.30 4.95
C VAL A 46 4.15 -1.10 5.78
N LEU A 47 5.29 -1.54 5.25
CA LEU A 47 6.61 -1.31 5.83
C LEU A 47 7.27 -0.13 5.11
N LEU A 48 7.79 0.83 5.89
CA LEU A 48 8.53 1.98 5.36
C LEU A 48 10.02 1.85 5.65
N PRO A 49 10.84 1.40 4.67
CA PRO A 49 12.29 1.46 4.82
C PRO A 49 12.74 2.93 4.73
N ILE A 50 13.36 3.43 5.80
CA ILE A 50 13.86 4.82 5.88
C ILE A 50 15.38 4.78 6.01
N GLN A 51 16.05 5.61 5.20
CA GLN A 51 17.46 5.91 5.37
C GLN A 51 17.61 7.07 6.35
N CYS A 52 18.42 6.90 7.39
CA CYS A 52 18.58 7.85 8.49
C CYS A 52 19.46 9.06 8.12
N GLU A 53 19.03 9.83 7.11
CA GLU A 53 19.72 11.05 6.66
C GLU A 53 18.83 12.29 6.82
N TYR A 54 19.47 13.46 6.99
CA TYR A 54 18.77 14.70 7.32
C TYR A 54 17.73 15.14 6.26
N TYR A 55 17.98 14.86 4.98
CA TYR A 55 17.05 15.16 3.89
C TYR A 55 15.85 14.21 3.81
N ALA A 56 15.78 13.17 4.65
CA ALA A 56 14.72 12.16 4.63
C ALA A 56 13.43 12.60 5.37
N LEU A 57 13.50 13.56 6.30
CA LEU A 57 12.39 13.89 7.20
C LEU A 57 11.17 14.48 6.50
N GLU A 58 11.37 15.35 5.50
CA GLU A 58 10.27 15.97 4.77
C GLU A 58 9.57 14.95 3.84
N GLY A 59 10.35 14.13 3.13
CA GLY A 59 9.84 13.07 2.27
C GLY A 59 9.06 12.00 3.05
N VAL A 60 9.57 11.60 4.23
CA VAL A 60 8.87 10.68 5.13
C VAL A 60 7.55 11.28 5.60
N THR A 61 7.54 12.56 5.99
CA THR A 61 6.30 13.24 6.42
C THR A 61 5.25 13.26 5.31
N GLN A 62 5.65 13.54 4.06
CA GLN A 62 4.74 13.53 2.92
C GLN A 62 4.21 12.12 2.60
N LEU A 63 5.05 11.10 2.70
CA LEU A 63 4.67 9.72 2.50
C LEU A 63 3.66 9.25 3.54
N MET A 64 3.92 9.56 4.82
CA MET A 64 3.01 9.28 5.94
C MET A 64 1.63 9.91 5.73
N ARG A 65 1.57 11.19 5.31
CA ARG A 65 0.30 11.86 4.96
C ARG A 65 -0.44 11.14 3.84
N THR A 66 0.27 10.63 2.85
CA THR A 66 -0.35 9.92 1.74
C THR A 66 -0.92 8.57 2.17
N ILE A 67 -0.18 7.81 2.98
CA ILE A 67 -0.65 6.54 3.54
C ILE A 67 -1.93 6.76 4.36
N GLU A 68 -1.96 7.80 5.19
CA GLU A 68 -3.13 8.14 6.01
C GLU A 68 -4.34 8.52 5.15
N ALA A 69 -4.13 9.29 4.07
CA ALA A 69 -5.19 9.63 3.12
C ALA A 69 -5.78 8.39 2.44
N VAL A 70 -4.93 7.43 2.04
CA VAL A 70 -5.38 6.15 1.46
C VAL A 70 -6.11 5.30 2.50
N ARG A 71 -5.62 5.27 3.74
CA ARG A 71 -6.26 4.55 4.85
C ARG A 71 -7.70 5.04 5.05
N HIS A 72 -7.89 6.35 5.15
CA HIS A 72 -9.22 6.94 5.34
C HIS A 72 -10.15 6.77 4.14
N ALA A 73 -9.64 6.97 2.93
CA ALA A 73 -10.49 6.98 1.73
C ALA A 73 -10.81 5.58 1.19
N MET A 74 -9.89 4.62 1.29
CA MET A 74 -9.95 3.40 0.48
C MET A 74 -9.66 2.09 1.23
N ASN A 75 -8.84 2.12 2.28
CA ASN A 75 -8.44 0.93 3.03
C ASN A 75 -8.30 1.21 4.54
N LYS A 76 -9.42 1.22 5.27
CA LYS A 76 -9.45 1.55 6.70
C LYS A 76 -8.64 0.60 7.59
N GLU A 77 -8.41 -0.63 7.11
CA GLU A 77 -7.67 -1.67 7.83
C GLU A 77 -6.15 -1.61 7.60
N LEU A 78 -5.66 -0.72 6.72
CA LEU A 78 -4.22 -0.59 6.45
C LEU A 78 -3.48 -0.13 7.70
N ARG A 79 -2.50 -0.91 8.14
CA ARG A 79 -1.62 -0.57 9.27
C ARG A 79 -0.22 -0.19 8.79
N LEU A 80 0.45 0.65 9.57
CA LEU A 80 1.88 0.90 9.41
C LEU A 80 2.63 -0.07 10.34
N GLY A 81 3.57 -0.83 9.77
CA GLY A 81 4.46 -1.76 10.48
C GLY A 81 5.79 -1.14 10.86
#